data_AF-A0A2N4TSN5-F1
#
_entry.id   AF-A0A2N4TSN5-F1
#
_cell.length_a   1.000
_cell.length_b   1.000
_cell.length_c   1.000
_cell.angle_alpha   90.00
_cell.angle_beta   90.00
_cell.angle_gamma   90.00
#
_symmetry.space_group_name_H-M   'P 1'
#
loop_
_entity.id
_entity.type
_entity.pdbx_description
1 polymer ?
#
loop_
_entity_poly.entity_id
_entity_poly.type
_entity_poly.pdbx_seq_one_letter_code
_entity_poly.pdbx_strand_id
1 'polypeptide(L)'
;MSYQDPRTPEQQKLALQQAANELVGRYTITDSRNDDGRGYTQAIVSRQDGSDQLSLQLMGPTTGAVTLAGSDCRGWYVDNHRYTAMQCDALTGEVNFFALMRQANPAPVNSGTIPASFATMTVPEGSYRFDIADRGGRYHHYVLTKTPLQQVSEAPGALRRWPAPPTSRASQ
;
A
#
# COMPACT_ATOMS: atom_id res chain seq x y z
N MET A 1 23.24 -7.54 -20.01
CA MET A 1 23.70 -7.47 -18.62
C MET A 1 22.50 -7.77 -17.73
N SER A 2 22.45 -8.91 -17.06
CA SER A 2 21.46 -9.12 -16.00
C SER A 2 21.91 -8.25 -14.82
N TYR A 3 21.08 -7.28 -14.43
CA TYR A 3 21.28 -6.56 -13.18
C TYR A 3 21.16 -7.59 -12.05
N GLN A 4 22.30 -8.00 -11.49
CA GLN A 4 22.33 -8.83 -10.29
C GLN A 4 22.27 -7.89 -9.09
N ASP A 5 21.28 -8.10 -8.24
CA ASP A 5 21.18 -7.40 -6.96
C ASP A 5 22.45 -7.73 -6.14
N PRO A 6 23.27 -6.73 -5.77
CA PRO A 6 24.54 -6.98 -5.08
C PRO A 6 24.36 -7.47 -3.64
N ARG A 7 23.13 -7.46 -3.10
CA ARG A 7 22.82 -7.89 -1.73
C ARG A 7 22.84 -9.42 -1.62
N THR A 8 23.30 -9.95 -0.48
CA THR A 8 23.21 -11.40 -0.20
C THR A 8 21.75 -11.83 -0.02
N PRO A 9 21.43 -13.13 -0.19
CA PRO A 9 20.08 -13.64 0.05
C PRO A 9 19.51 -13.28 1.43
N GLU A 10 20.34 -13.30 2.48
CA GLU A 10 19.95 -12.91 3.84
C GLU A 10 19.61 -11.42 3.93
N GLN A 11 20.40 -10.57 3.28
CA GLN A 11 20.14 -9.12 3.21
C GLN A 11 18.85 -8.84 2.42
N GLN A 12 18.61 -9.55 1.32
CA GLN A 12 17.39 -9.42 0.54
C GLN A 12 16.16 -9.85 1.36
N LYS A 13 16.24 -10.96 2.09
CA LYS A 13 15.18 -11.45 2.97
C LYS A 13 14.87 -10.45 4.09
N LEU A 14 15.90 -9.91 4.76
CA LEU A 14 15.72 -8.91 5.82
C LEU A 14 15.09 -7.62 5.27
N ALA A 15 15.59 -7.12 4.14
CA ALA A 15 15.06 -5.92 3.51
C ALA A 15 13.61 -6.11 3.06
N LEU A 16 13.26 -7.29 2.54
CA LEU A 16 11.89 -7.64 2.19
C LEU A 16 10.97 -7.59 3.42
N GLN A 17 11.38 -8.21 4.53
CA GLN A 17 10.62 -8.22 5.77
C GLN A 17 10.43 -6.82 6.34
N GLN A 18 11.49 -6.00 6.38
CA GLN A 18 11.44 -4.63 6.88
C GLN A 18 10.56 -3.75 5.99
N ALA A 19 10.69 -3.88 4.67
CA ALA A 19 9.86 -3.15 3.74
C ALA A 19 8.38 -3.53 3.89
N ALA A 20 8.07 -4.82 4.02
CA ALA A 20 6.70 -5.27 4.26
C ALA A 20 6.13 -4.70 5.56
N ASN A 21 6.91 -4.67 6.66
CA ASN A 21 6.49 -4.07 7.93
C ASN A 21 6.17 -2.59 7.81
N GLU A 22 6.97 -1.83 7.06
CA GLU A 22 6.72 -0.41 6.89
C GLU A 22 5.55 -0.13 5.94
N LEU A 23 5.40 -0.91 4.87
CA LEU A 23 4.41 -0.65 3.82
C LEU A 23 3.02 -1.23 4.11
N VAL A 24 2.87 -2.13 5.09
CA VAL A 24 1.54 -2.58 5.53
C VAL A 24 0.79 -1.43 6.18
N GLY A 25 -0.48 -1.27 5.79
CA GLY A 25 -1.33 -0.23 6.35
C GLY A 25 -2.52 0.11 5.47
N ARG A 26 -3.23 1.16 5.89
CA ARG A 26 -4.34 1.76 5.15
C ARG A 26 -3.88 3.06 4.53
N TYR A 27 -4.35 3.33 3.33
CA TYR A 27 -3.91 4.46 2.53
C TYR A 27 -5.10 5.13 1.86
N THR A 28 -5.03 6.46 1.78
CA THR A 28 -5.88 7.26 0.91
C THR A 28 -5.11 7.58 -0.36
N ILE A 29 -5.74 7.40 -1.52
CA ILE A 29 -5.18 7.82 -2.81
C ILE A 29 -5.52 9.30 -2.98
N THR A 30 -4.50 10.15 -3.00
CA THR A 30 -4.63 11.61 -3.01
C THR A 30 -4.41 12.23 -4.39
N ASP A 31 -3.70 11.53 -5.29
CA ASP A 31 -3.58 11.89 -6.70
C ASP A 31 -3.41 10.60 -7.52
N SER A 32 -4.21 10.41 -8.56
CA SER A 32 -4.10 9.27 -9.50
C SER A 32 -4.18 9.71 -10.96
N ARG A 33 -4.41 11.01 -11.19
CA ARG A 33 -4.74 11.69 -12.47
C ARG A 33 -5.70 10.95 -13.42
N ASN A 34 -6.39 9.93 -12.90
CA ASN A 34 -7.35 9.07 -13.56
C ASN A 34 -6.94 8.66 -14.98
N ASP A 35 -5.66 8.38 -15.20
CA ASP A 35 -5.17 8.10 -16.55
C ASP A 35 -5.62 6.71 -17.04
N ASP A 36 -5.99 5.83 -16.13
CA ASP A 36 -6.48 4.47 -16.37
C ASP A 36 -7.99 4.27 -16.21
N GLY A 37 -8.71 5.31 -15.80
CA GLY A 37 -10.15 5.25 -15.55
C GLY A 37 -10.59 4.42 -14.34
N ARG A 38 -9.65 3.88 -13.53
CA ARG A 38 -9.99 2.98 -12.42
C ARG A 38 -10.53 3.71 -11.20
N GLY A 39 -10.20 4.99 -11.04
CA GLY A 39 -10.79 5.87 -10.04
C GLY A 39 -10.61 5.42 -8.59
N TYR A 40 -9.55 4.68 -8.27
CA TYR A 40 -9.31 4.22 -6.91
C TYR A 40 -9.12 5.40 -5.94
N THR A 41 -9.70 5.28 -4.75
CA THR A 41 -9.69 6.31 -3.69
C THR A 41 -9.02 5.82 -2.41
N GLN A 42 -8.94 4.50 -2.20
CA GLN A 42 -8.34 3.90 -1.02
C GLN A 42 -7.55 2.65 -1.39
N ALA A 43 -6.54 2.35 -0.60
CA ALA A 43 -5.77 1.11 -0.68
C ALA A 43 -5.55 0.53 0.72
N ILE A 44 -5.67 -0.78 0.86
CA ILE A 44 -5.28 -1.54 2.05
C ILE A 44 -4.16 -2.47 1.64
N VAL A 45 -3.00 -2.33 2.28
CA VAL A 45 -1.81 -3.13 2.02
C VAL A 45 -1.63 -4.08 3.19
N SER A 46 -1.57 -5.38 2.92
CA SER A 46 -1.40 -6.43 3.92
C SER A 46 -0.36 -7.45 3.48
N ARG A 47 0.13 -8.25 4.43
CA ARG A 47 0.90 -9.46 4.13
C ARG A 47 -0.03 -10.55 3.58
N GLN A 48 0.46 -11.34 2.65
CA GLN A 48 -0.28 -12.49 2.10
C GLN A 48 0.05 -13.76 2.90
N ASP A 49 -0.97 -14.40 3.47
CA ASP A 49 -0.91 -15.74 4.08
C ASP A 49 0.28 -15.99 5.03
N GLY A 50 0.65 -14.99 5.83
CA GLY A 50 1.76 -15.08 6.79
C GLY A 50 3.16 -14.97 6.17
N SER A 51 3.27 -14.71 4.87
CA SER A 51 4.52 -14.43 4.17
C SER A 51 4.89 -12.94 4.22
N ASP A 52 6.07 -12.60 3.70
CA ASP A 52 6.47 -11.20 3.43
C ASP A 52 6.03 -10.71 2.04
N GLN A 53 5.18 -11.46 1.32
CA GLN A 53 4.57 -10.99 0.08
C GLN A 53 3.42 -10.03 0.40
N LEU A 54 3.22 -9.02 -0.46
CA LEU A 54 2.16 -8.04 -0.28
C LEU A 54 0.89 -8.43 -1.05
N SER A 55 -0.25 -8.18 -0.43
CA SER A 55 -1.54 -8.10 -1.08
C SER A 55 -2.08 -6.68 -0.94
N LEU A 56 -2.65 -6.14 -2.02
CA LEU A 56 -3.25 -4.81 -2.05
C LEU A 56 -4.72 -4.91 -2.43
N GLN A 57 -5.58 -4.42 -1.55
CA GLN A 57 -6.98 -4.21 -1.85
C GLN A 57 -7.21 -2.73 -2.21
N LEU A 58 -7.57 -2.48 -3.45
CA LEU A 58 -7.87 -1.16 -4.00
C LEU A 58 -9.38 -0.96 -4.04
N MET A 59 -9.86 0.21 -3.64
CA MET A 59 -11.28 0.54 -3.62
C MET A 59 -11.55 1.79 -4.44
N GLY A 60 -12.47 1.70 -5.40
CA GLY A 60 -12.96 2.82 -6.20
C GLY A 60 -14.50 2.83 -6.26
N PRO A 61 -15.14 4.00 -6.42
CA PRO A 61 -16.58 4.10 -6.55
C PRO A 61 -17.10 3.43 -7.83
N THR A 62 -16.28 3.41 -8.89
CA THR A 62 -16.65 2.84 -10.20
C THR A 62 -16.28 1.37 -10.32
N THR A 63 -15.12 0.99 -9.78
CA THR A 63 -14.52 -0.35 -9.95
C THR A 63 -14.84 -1.31 -8.81
N GLY A 64 -15.38 -0.82 -7.70
CA GLY A 64 -15.57 -1.61 -6.49
C GLY A 64 -14.24 -1.94 -5.81
N ALA A 65 -14.19 -3.09 -5.14
CA ALA A 65 -12.99 -3.58 -4.49
C ALA A 65 -12.24 -4.56 -5.40
N VAL A 66 -10.99 -4.24 -5.74
CA VAL A 66 -10.08 -5.09 -6.52
C VAL A 66 -8.93 -5.53 -5.62
N THR A 67 -8.53 -6.79 -5.70
CA THR A 67 -7.38 -7.31 -4.95
C THR A 67 -6.25 -7.69 -5.89
N LEU A 68 -5.06 -7.16 -5.63
CA LEU A 68 -3.80 -7.55 -6.26
C LEU A 68 -3.02 -8.39 -5.26
N ALA A 69 -2.99 -9.70 -5.47
CA ALA A 69 -2.11 -10.60 -4.73
C ALA A 69 -0.73 -10.60 -5.40
N GLY A 70 0.32 -10.44 -4.60
CA GLY A 70 1.69 -10.43 -5.06
C GLY A 70 2.30 -11.83 -5.07
N SER A 71 3.25 -12.04 -5.96
CA SER A 71 4.22 -13.13 -5.95
C SER A 71 5.63 -12.58 -6.18
N ASP A 72 6.65 -13.34 -5.79
CA ASP A 72 8.07 -13.02 -6.04
C ASP A 72 8.46 -11.58 -5.67
N CYS A 73 7.93 -11.14 -4.52
CA CYS A 73 8.16 -9.79 -4.03
C CYS A 73 9.63 -9.55 -3.70
N ARG A 74 10.13 -8.39 -4.11
CA ARG A 74 11.44 -7.85 -3.75
C ARG A 74 11.24 -6.58 -2.95
N GLY A 75 12.03 -6.42 -1.89
CA GLY A 75 11.97 -5.24 -1.03
C GLY A 75 13.31 -4.53 -0.92
N TRP A 76 13.22 -3.23 -0.65
CA TRP A 76 14.34 -2.35 -0.34
C TRP A 76 13.96 -1.54 0.89
N TYR A 77 14.89 -1.43 1.82
CA TYR A 77 14.72 -0.70 3.06
C TYR A 77 16.03 0.01 3.38
N VAL A 78 15.94 1.29 3.71
CA VAL A 78 17.05 2.10 4.21
C VAL A 78 16.71 2.58 5.61
N ASP A 79 17.66 2.43 6.54
CA ASP A 79 17.50 2.86 7.92
C ASP A 79 17.03 4.32 8.03
N ASN A 80 16.32 4.62 9.12
CA ASN A 80 15.59 5.88 9.36
C ASN A 80 14.34 6.09 8.49
N HIS A 81 13.80 5.02 7.91
CA HIS A 81 12.55 5.02 7.12
C HIS A 81 12.59 5.96 5.92
N ARG A 82 13.77 6.45 5.50
CA ARG A 82 13.85 7.48 4.46
C ARG A 82 13.36 6.92 3.13
N TYR A 83 13.80 5.74 2.76
CA TYR A 83 13.38 5.06 1.54
C TYR A 83 13.01 3.63 1.85
N THR A 84 11.81 3.25 1.42
CA THR A 84 11.35 1.87 1.42
C THR A 84 10.57 1.62 0.16
N ALA A 85 10.79 0.48 -0.47
CA ALA A 85 10.06 0.08 -1.65
C ALA A 85 9.84 -1.43 -1.65
N MET A 86 8.74 -1.85 -2.28
CA MET A 86 8.51 -3.22 -2.66
C MET A 86 7.96 -3.28 -4.08
N GLN A 87 8.39 -4.29 -4.83
CA GLN A 87 7.81 -4.66 -6.12
C GLN A 87 7.43 -6.13 -6.05
N CYS A 88 6.22 -6.46 -6.47
CA CYS A 88 5.72 -7.82 -6.55
C CYS A 88 5.17 -8.09 -7.95
N ASP A 89 5.39 -9.29 -8.46
CA ASP A 89 4.68 -9.77 -9.63
C ASP A 89 3.21 -9.97 -9.25
N ALA A 90 2.29 -9.68 -10.16
CA ALA A 90 0.86 -9.76 -9.86
C ALA A 90 0.29 -11.12 -10.26
N LEU A 91 -0.45 -11.75 -9.36
CA LEU A 91 -1.12 -13.04 -9.59
C LEU A 91 -2.43 -12.90 -10.38
N THR A 92 -2.49 -11.98 -11.34
CA THR A 92 -3.66 -11.73 -12.20
C THR A 92 -3.27 -11.70 -13.68
N GLY A 93 -4.26 -11.90 -14.56
CA GLY A 93 -4.08 -11.87 -16.01
C GLY A 93 -3.86 -10.47 -16.59
N GLU A 94 -4.25 -9.41 -15.87
CA GLU A 94 -4.26 -8.03 -16.40
C GLU A 94 -3.01 -7.24 -16.02
N VAL A 95 -2.53 -7.44 -14.80
CA VAL A 95 -1.36 -6.75 -14.23
C VAL A 95 -0.14 -7.65 -14.36
N ASN A 96 0.99 -7.07 -14.73
CA ASN A 96 2.29 -7.75 -14.75
C ASN A 96 2.93 -7.70 -13.37
N PHE A 97 3.13 -6.50 -12.84
CA PHE A 97 3.66 -6.28 -11.50
C PHE A 97 3.06 -5.01 -10.90
N PHE A 98 3.18 -4.88 -9.59
CA PHE A 98 2.88 -3.65 -8.87
C PHE A 98 4.02 -3.31 -7.92
N ALA A 99 4.18 -2.01 -7.64
CA ALA A 99 5.19 -1.54 -6.71
C ALA A 99 4.63 -0.48 -5.77
N LEU A 100 5.08 -0.49 -4.52
CA LEU A 100 4.71 0.50 -3.50
C LEU A 100 5.99 1.01 -2.86
N MET A 101 6.11 2.32 -2.72
CA MET A 101 7.30 2.96 -2.16
C MET A 101 6.98 4.17 -1.29
N ARG A 102 7.74 4.36 -0.22
CA ARG A 102 7.82 5.61 0.56
C ARG A 102 8.90 6.48 -0.03
N GLN A 103 8.56 7.73 -0.33
CA GLN A 103 9.52 8.67 -0.92
C GLN A 103 10.44 9.31 0.12
N ALA A 104 11.75 9.25 -0.15
CA ALA A 104 12.77 9.89 0.68
C ALA A 104 12.91 11.39 0.41
N ASN A 105 12.59 11.82 -0.81
CA ASN A 105 12.63 13.19 -1.27
C ASN A 105 11.42 13.42 -2.19
N PRO A 106 10.99 14.67 -2.42
CA PRO A 106 9.98 14.94 -3.43
C PRO A 106 10.39 14.36 -4.79
N ALA A 107 9.49 13.59 -5.40
CA ALA A 107 9.78 12.86 -6.64
C ALA A 107 8.76 13.21 -7.73
N PRO A 108 9.19 13.80 -8.87
CA PRO A 108 8.31 14.02 -10.00
C PRO A 108 8.00 12.69 -10.72
N VAL A 109 6.76 12.53 -11.17
CA VAL A 109 6.30 11.42 -12.01
C VAL A 109 5.69 12.01 -13.28
N ASN A 110 6.28 11.65 -14.42
CA ASN A 110 5.86 12.09 -15.74
C ASN A 110 5.14 10.95 -16.46
N SER A 111 4.32 11.27 -17.45
CA SER A 111 3.58 10.25 -18.20
C SER A 111 4.44 9.36 -19.10
N GLY A 112 5.67 9.78 -19.42
CA GLY A 112 6.57 9.07 -20.33
C GLY A 112 6.09 9.02 -21.79
N THR A 113 4.98 9.68 -22.12
CA THR A 113 4.33 9.69 -23.43
C THR A 113 4.46 11.04 -24.14
N ILE A 114 4.45 11.03 -25.48
CA ILE A 114 4.43 12.24 -26.32
C ILE A 114 3.25 12.14 -27.31
N PRO A 115 2.21 13.00 -27.21
CA PRO A 115 2.01 14.02 -26.17
C PRO A 115 1.76 13.39 -24.79
N ALA A 116 1.94 14.18 -23.73
CA ALA A 116 1.77 13.70 -22.35
C ALA A 116 0.30 13.32 -22.07
N SER A 117 0.07 12.13 -21.52
CA SER A 117 -1.27 11.64 -21.16
C SER A 117 -1.80 12.23 -19.85
N PHE A 118 -0.92 12.76 -18.99
CA PHE A 118 -1.27 13.49 -17.79
C PHE A 118 -0.15 14.49 -17.43
N ALA A 119 -0.47 15.57 -16.72
CA ALA A 119 0.52 16.55 -16.26
C ALA A 119 1.52 15.92 -15.27
N THR A 120 2.70 16.50 -15.03
CA THR A 120 3.65 15.95 -14.03
C THR A 120 3.08 15.92 -12.60
N MET A 121 3.07 14.75 -11.97
CA MET A 121 2.73 14.56 -10.55
C MET A 121 3.96 14.78 -9.69
N THR A 122 3.79 15.32 -8.48
CA THR A 122 4.88 15.34 -7.49
C THR A 122 4.44 14.52 -6.29
N VAL A 123 5.19 13.47 -5.99
CA VAL A 123 5.02 12.68 -4.77
C VAL A 123 5.81 13.38 -3.66
N PRO A 124 5.16 13.93 -2.62
CA PRO A 124 5.87 14.61 -1.54
C PRO A 124 6.78 13.65 -0.75
N GLU A 125 7.80 14.20 -0.10
CA GLU A 125 8.59 13.44 0.88
C GLU A 125 7.67 12.82 1.95
N GLY A 126 7.97 11.57 2.34
CA GLY A 126 7.21 10.83 3.34
C GLY A 126 5.84 10.34 2.89
N SER A 127 5.37 10.77 1.71
CA SER A 127 4.22 10.18 1.04
C SER A 127 4.62 8.90 0.31
N TYR A 128 3.61 8.20 -0.20
CA TYR A 128 3.78 6.92 -0.86
C TYR A 128 3.44 7.04 -2.34
N ARG A 129 4.14 6.27 -3.16
CA ARG A 129 3.82 6.08 -4.58
C ARG A 129 3.50 4.61 -4.79
N PHE A 130 2.36 4.36 -5.42
CA PHE A 130 1.95 3.05 -5.87
C PHE A 130 1.91 3.04 -7.39
N ASP A 131 2.49 2.00 -7.98
CA ASP A 131 2.57 1.79 -9.41
C ASP A 131 1.93 0.47 -9.79
N ILE A 132 1.16 0.47 -10.88
CA ILE A 132 0.68 -0.74 -11.56
C ILE A 132 1.28 -0.75 -12.95
N ALA A 133 1.95 -1.84 -13.31
CA ALA A 133 2.35 -2.09 -14.68
C ALA A 133 1.42 -3.16 -15.28
N ASP A 134 0.58 -2.75 -16.22
CA ASP A 134 -0.27 -3.68 -16.95
C ASP A 134 0.57 -4.55 -17.90
N ARG A 135 0.07 -5.73 -18.28
CA ARG A 135 0.76 -6.60 -19.25
C ARG A 135 0.93 -5.96 -20.64
N GLY A 136 0.14 -4.94 -20.96
CA GLY A 136 0.31 -4.11 -22.15
C GLY A 136 1.50 -3.12 -22.09
N GLY A 137 2.26 -3.11 -20.99
CA GLY A 137 3.43 -2.24 -20.81
C GLY A 137 3.11 -0.82 -20.32
N ARG A 138 1.83 -0.51 -20.08
CA ARG A 138 1.40 0.77 -19.54
C ARG A 138 1.56 0.81 -18.02
N TYR A 139 2.09 1.92 -17.53
CA TYR A 139 2.25 2.21 -16.11
C TYR A 139 1.19 3.20 -15.65
N HIS A 140 0.63 2.94 -14.48
CA HIS A 140 -0.32 3.80 -13.80
C HIS A 140 0.24 4.17 -12.44
N HIS A 141 0.05 5.43 -12.05
CA HIS A 141 0.72 6.02 -10.90
C HIS A 141 -0.28 6.61 -9.93
N TYR A 142 -0.12 6.28 -8.65
CA TYR A 142 -0.97 6.75 -7.58
C TYR A 142 -0.11 7.31 -6.45
N VAL A 143 -0.45 8.51 -5.99
CA VAL A 143 0.08 9.12 -4.77
C VAL A 143 -0.81 8.73 -3.61
N LEU A 144 -0.21 8.14 -2.59
CA LEU A 144 -0.87 7.59 -1.43
C LEU A 144 -0.39 8.34 -0.18
N THR A 145 -1.34 8.62 0.72
CA THR A 145 -1.04 9.03 2.09
C THR A 145 -1.42 7.89 3.03
N LYS A 146 -0.46 7.42 3.83
CA LYS A 146 -0.72 6.39 4.84
C LYS A 146 -1.60 6.99 5.92
N THR A 147 -2.76 6.38 6.16
CA THR A 147 -3.61 6.74 7.29
C THR A 147 -2.84 6.37 8.56
N PRO A 148 -2.59 7.32 9.47
CA PRO A 148 -2.04 6.98 10.78
C PRO A 148 -2.93 5.91 11.39
N LEU A 149 -2.33 4.83 11.91
CA LEU A 149 -3.04 3.96 12.82
C LEU A 149 -3.55 4.89 13.92
N GLN A 150 -4.87 5.08 14.03
CA GLN A 150 -5.43 5.71 15.20
C GLN A 150 -4.90 4.88 16.37
N GLN A 151 -3.94 5.45 17.11
CA GLN A 151 -3.69 4.99 18.45
C GLN A 151 -5.04 5.12 19.12
N VAL A 152 -5.70 3.98 19.35
CA VAL A 152 -6.76 3.94 20.33
C VAL A 152 -6.06 4.36 21.59
N SER A 153 -6.19 5.64 21.94
CA SER A 153 -5.87 6.11 23.27
C SER A 153 -6.83 5.34 24.16
N GLU A 154 -6.39 4.20 24.70
CA GLU A 154 -6.98 3.68 25.92
C GLU A 154 -6.82 4.80 26.94
N ALA A 155 -7.87 5.60 27.09
CA ALA A 155 -7.99 6.49 28.21
C ALA A 155 -7.87 5.60 29.46
N PRO A 156 -6.82 5.76 30.30
CA PRO A 156 -6.75 5.03 31.54
C PRO A 156 -7.88 5.56 32.41
N GLY A 157 -8.95 4.77 32.60
CA GLY A 157 -9.94 5.05 33.64
C GLY A 157 -11.40 5.23 33.23
N ALA A 158 -11.83 4.85 32.03
CA ALA A 158 -13.27 4.70 31.79
C ALA A 158 -13.74 3.35 32.36
N LEU A 159 -14.08 3.33 33.65
CA LEU A 159 -14.87 2.26 34.28
C LEU A 159 -16.10 1.98 33.42
N ARG A 160 -16.07 0.91 32.62
CA ARG A 160 -17.26 0.35 31.98
C ARG A 160 -18.17 -0.17 33.09
N ARG A 161 -19.07 0.68 33.60
CA ARG A 161 -20.21 0.21 34.37
C ARG A 161 -21.12 -0.55 33.40
N TRP A 162 -21.04 -1.87 33.45
CA TRP A 162 -22.07 -2.72 32.92
C TRP A 162 -23.40 -2.36 33.59
N PRO A 163 -24.49 -2.13 32.85
CA PRO A 163 -25.80 -2.03 33.47
C PRO A 163 -26.13 -3.35 34.17
N ALA A 164 -26.61 -3.28 35.40
CA ALA A 164 -27.04 -4.45 36.15
C ALA A 164 -28.16 -5.19 35.39
N PRO A 165 -28.20 -6.52 35.41
CA PRO A 165 -29.28 -7.27 34.79
C PRO A 165 -30.62 -6.98 35.49
N PRO A 166 -31.75 -6.99 34.76
CA PRO A 166 -33.05 -6.73 35.33
C PRO A 166 -33.43 -7.82 36.34
N THR A 167 -33.88 -7.40 37.52
CA THR A 167 -34.44 -8.29 38.54
C THR A 167 -35.77 -8.86 38.05
N SER A 168 -35.87 -10.19 37.98
CA SER A 168 -37.13 -10.88 37.76
C SER A 168 -38.06 -10.66 38.96
N ARG A 169 -39.20 -10.00 38.76
CA ARG A 169 -40.31 -10.08 39.70
C ARG A 169 -40.95 -11.46 39.56
N ALA A 170 -40.71 -12.32 40.54
CA ALA A 170 -41.53 -13.50 40.76
C ALA A 170 -42.89 -13.04 41.32
N SER A 171 -43.95 -13.44 40.63
CA SER A 171 -45.34 -13.30 41.04
C SER A 171 -45.59 -14.03 42.36
N GLN A 172 -46.27 -13.36 43.29
CA GLN A 172 -47.18 -13.95 44.27
C GLN A 172 -48.38 -13.03 44.41
#